data_AF-A0AAF0X7G1-F1
#
_entry.id   AF-A0AAF0X7G1-F1
#
_cell.length_a   1.000
_cell.length_b   1.000
_cell.length_c   1.000
_cell.angle_alpha   90.00
_cell.angle_beta   90.00
_cell.angle_gamma   90.00
#
_symmetry.space_group_name_H-M   'P 1'
#
loop_
_entity.id
_entity.type
_entity.pdbx_description
1 polymer ?
#
loop_
_entity_poly.entity_id
_entity_poly.type
_entity_poly.pdbx_seq_one_letter_code
_entity_poly.pdbx_strand_id
1 'polypeptide(L)'
;MTPHEAIYGVKPVLLNMGKLQDLLLPVAQNLLEQREQILQQLKDNLGKAQQRMKYYADQKRTERHFQEGEWVFLKLQPYRQKSVAVRTCFKLAARFYGPFQIEKKIGEVAYKLRLPDHCRIHPVFHVSLLKKYIGQTPVSSGTLPEYDQEDVMILTPEKVLQRRQVSKGNQTVVQWLIKWKDLDMTEASWEDCRVITNQFPQFKA
;
A
#
# COMPACT_ATOMS: atom_id res chain seq x y z
N MET A 1 -3.39 12.76 -31.19
CA MET A 1 -3.38 14.09 -30.56
C MET A 1 -2.05 14.28 -29.86
N THR A 2 -1.27 15.27 -30.27
CA THR A 2 0.01 15.58 -29.61
C THR A 2 -0.21 16.44 -28.36
N PRO A 3 0.70 16.45 -27.37
CA PRO A 3 0.57 17.33 -26.20
C PRO A 3 0.40 18.81 -26.57
N HIS A 4 1.09 19.28 -27.63
CA HIS A 4 0.93 20.65 -28.14
C HIS A 4 -0.50 20.93 -28.62
N GLU A 5 -1.04 20.03 -29.45
CA GLU A 5 -2.39 20.14 -30.00
C GLU A 5 -3.46 20.11 -28.89
N ALA A 6 -3.25 19.31 -27.84
CA ALA A 6 -4.16 19.25 -26.69
C ALA A 6 -4.18 20.55 -25.86
N ILE A 7 -3.04 21.24 -25.73
CA ILE A 7 -2.93 22.47 -24.94
C ILE A 7 -3.38 23.70 -25.74
N TYR A 8 -2.96 23.79 -27.00
CA TYR A 8 -3.13 25.01 -27.80
C TYR A 8 -4.25 24.91 -28.84
N GLY A 9 -4.87 23.74 -29.02
CA GLY A 9 -5.93 23.51 -30.02
C GLY A 9 -5.45 23.60 -31.47
N VAL A 10 -4.15 23.82 -31.69
CA VAL A 10 -3.53 24.01 -32.99
C VAL A 10 -2.43 22.97 -33.16
N LYS A 11 -2.40 22.31 -34.32
CA LYS A 11 -1.31 21.41 -34.67
C LYS A 11 0.00 22.21 -34.70
N PRO A 12 1.07 21.72 -34.05
CA PRO A 12 2.35 22.41 -34.09
C PRO A 12 2.75 22.65 -35.55
N VAL A 13 3.18 23.87 -35.86
CA VAL A 13 3.66 24.23 -37.20
C VAL A 13 4.96 23.47 -37.41
N LEU A 14 4.85 22.29 -38.01
CA LEU A 14 5.99 21.61 -38.57
C LEU A 14 6.44 22.47 -39.76
N LEU A 15 7.69 22.94 -39.73
CA LEU A 15 8.34 23.50 -40.92
C LEU A 15 8.22 22.44 -42.02
N ASN A 16 7.24 22.62 -42.90
CA ASN A 16 6.91 21.68 -43.96
C ASN A 16 7.97 21.81 -45.05
N MET A 17 9.12 21.16 -44.82
CA MET A 17 10.22 21.06 -45.78
C MET A 17 9.76 20.42 -47.10
N GLY A 18 8.64 19.70 -47.10
CA GLY A 18 8.06 19.10 -48.31
C GLY A 18 7.67 20.10 -49.40
N LYS A 19 7.27 21.34 -49.06
CA LYS A 19 7.02 22.38 -50.08
C LYS A 19 8.30 23.02 -50.64
N LEU A 20 9.44 22.79 -50.00
CA LEU A 20 10.75 23.27 -50.46
C LEU A 20 11.51 22.19 -51.27
N GLN A 21 11.03 20.94 -51.30
CA GLN A 21 11.70 19.82 -51.99
C GLN A 21 11.94 20.08 -53.48
N ASP A 22 11.04 20.79 -54.16
CA ASP A 22 11.16 21.12 -55.59
C ASP A 22 12.20 22.22 -55.89
N LEU A 23 12.62 22.98 -54.88
CA LEU A 23 13.59 24.10 -54.98
C LEU A 23 14.94 23.78 -54.35
N LEU A 24 15.11 22.58 -53.80
CA LEU A 24 16.28 22.19 -53.03
C LEU A 24 17.33 21.48 -53.91
N LEU A 25 18.60 21.81 -53.70
CA LEU A 25 19.73 21.13 -54.33
C LEU A 25 19.64 19.60 -54.10
N PRO A 26 20.15 18.75 -55.02
CA PRO A 26 20.09 17.29 -54.89
C PRO A 26 20.65 16.76 -53.55
N VAL A 27 21.62 17.47 -52.96
CA VAL A 27 22.19 17.17 -51.64
C VAL A 27 21.14 17.32 -50.53
N ALA A 28 20.29 18.33 -50.61
CA ALA A 28 19.25 18.59 -49.63
C ALA A 28 18.05 17.63 -49.77
N GLN A 29 17.76 17.14 -50.99
CA GLN A 29 16.77 16.07 -51.19
C GLN A 29 17.21 14.76 -50.53
N ASN A 30 18.46 14.33 -50.78
CA ASN A 30 19.04 13.15 -50.13
C ASN A 30 19.03 13.25 -48.59
N LEU A 31 19.35 14.43 -48.04
CA LEU A 31 19.32 14.66 -46.59
C LEU A 31 17.90 14.50 -46.01
N LEU A 32 16.87 14.98 -46.72
CA LEU A 32 15.47 14.85 -46.29
C LEU A 32 15.01 13.39 -46.33
N GLU A 33 15.33 12.65 -47.39
CA GLU A 33 15.01 11.22 -47.49
C GLU A 33 15.69 10.40 -46.38
N GLN A 34 16.99 10.66 -46.14
CA GLN A 34 17.73 10.02 -45.04
C GLN A 34 17.10 10.35 -43.67
N ARG A 35 16.70 11.62 -43.46
CA ARG A 35 16.03 12.03 -42.24
C ARG A 35 14.69 11.30 -42.05
N GLU A 36 13.89 11.17 -43.11
CA GLU A 36 12.62 10.44 -43.05
C GLU A 36 12.84 8.96 -42.72
N GLN A 37 13.83 8.32 -43.33
CA GLN A 37 14.20 6.94 -43.03
C GLN A 37 14.62 6.79 -41.55
N ILE A 38 15.45 7.69 -41.03
CA ILE A 38 15.87 7.69 -39.62
C ILE A 38 14.67 7.88 -38.69
N LEU A 39 13.78 8.82 -38.99
CA LEU A 39 12.58 9.07 -38.18
C LEU A 39 11.63 7.88 -38.18
N GLN A 40 11.52 7.18 -39.31
CA GLN A 40 10.72 5.96 -39.41
C GLN A 40 11.33 4.85 -38.54
N GLN A 41 12.64 4.63 -38.66
CA GLN A 41 13.35 3.65 -37.83
C GLN A 41 13.26 3.98 -36.33
N LEU A 42 13.33 5.27 -35.97
CA LEU A 42 13.16 5.74 -34.60
C LEU A 42 11.76 5.39 -34.06
N LYS A 43 10.70 5.65 -34.84
CA LYS A 43 9.32 5.32 -34.46
C LYS A 43 9.14 3.81 -34.26
N ASP A 44 9.70 3.01 -35.16
CA ASP A 44 9.62 1.55 -35.06
C ASP A 44 10.35 1.02 -33.83
N ASN A 45 11.53 1.56 -33.54
CA ASN A 45 12.31 1.20 -32.36
C ASN A 45 11.62 1.64 -31.06
N LEU A 46 11.00 2.82 -31.03
CA LEU A 46 10.19 3.26 -29.90
C LEU A 46 8.98 2.35 -29.68
N GLY A 47 8.30 1.94 -30.75
CA GLY A 47 7.20 0.99 -30.69
C GLY A 47 7.64 -0.36 -30.10
N LYS A 48 8.77 -0.91 -30.58
CA LYS A 48 9.36 -2.15 -30.06
C LYS A 48 9.75 -2.01 -28.58
N ALA A 49 10.34 -0.89 -28.18
CA ALA A 49 10.70 -0.63 -26.80
C ALA A 49 9.45 -0.56 -25.88
N GLN A 50 8.39 0.12 -26.31
CA GLN A 50 7.12 0.18 -25.58
C GLN A 50 6.47 -1.19 -25.43
N GLN A 51 6.45 -2.00 -26.49
CA GLN A 51 5.94 -3.37 -26.45
C GLN A 51 6.75 -4.24 -25.48
N ARG A 52 8.09 -4.14 -25.50
CA ARG A 52 8.96 -4.86 -24.58
C ARG A 52 8.73 -4.46 -23.13
N MET A 53 8.59 -3.16 -22.85
CA MET A 53 8.25 -2.66 -21.51
C MET A 53 6.89 -3.19 -21.03
N LYS A 54 5.88 -3.15 -21.91
CA LYS A 54 4.55 -3.70 -21.62
C LYS A 54 4.61 -5.19 -21.30
N TYR A 55 5.29 -5.98 -22.13
CA TYR A 55 5.43 -7.43 -21.94
C TYR A 55 5.99 -7.78 -20.55
N TYR A 56 7.10 -7.18 -20.14
CA TYR A 56 7.68 -7.46 -18.82
C TYR A 56 6.85 -6.91 -17.65
N ALA A 57 6.14 -5.79 -17.85
CA ALA A 57 5.26 -5.24 -16.83
C ALA A 57 4.04 -6.15 -16.59
N ASP A 58 3.41 -6.61 -17.67
CA ASP A 58 2.20 -7.43 -17.62
C ASP A 58 2.49 -8.84 -17.09
N GLN A 59 3.68 -9.41 -17.36
CA GLN A 59 4.10 -10.70 -16.79
C GLN A 59 4.02 -10.77 -15.26
N LYS A 60 4.23 -9.65 -14.56
CA LYS A 60 4.20 -9.60 -13.09
C LYS A 60 2.86 -9.15 -12.53
N ARG A 61 1.92 -8.76 -13.40
CA ARG A 61 0.57 -8.38 -12.99
C ARG A 61 -0.29 -9.62 -12.89
N THR A 62 -1.09 -9.68 -11.83
CA THR A 62 -2.09 -10.73 -11.65
C THR A 62 -3.43 -10.03 -11.57
N GLU A 63 -4.36 -10.43 -12.44
CA GLU A 63 -5.74 -9.97 -12.33
C GLU A 63 -6.34 -10.53 -11.04
N ARG A 64 -7.01 -9.65 -10.31
CA ARG A 64 -7.66 -9.96 -9.04
C ARG A 64 -9.07 -9.43 -9.12
N HIS A 65 -10.04 -10.26 -8.79
CA HIS A 65 -11.43 -9.87 -8.74
C HIS A 65 -12.00 -10.32 -7.40
N PHE A 66 -12.84 -9.48 -6.82
CA PHE A 66 -13.53 -9.76 -5.58
C PHE A 66 -15.01 -9.43 -5.72
N GLN A 67 -15.83 -10.03 -4.87
CA GLN A 67 -17.27 -9.81 -4.82
C GLN A 67 -17.66 -9.07 -3.54
N GLU A 68 -18.82 -8.42 -3.58
CA GLU A 68 -19.41 -7.79 -2.40
C GLU A 68 -19.71 -8.88 -1.35
N GLY A 69 -19.40 -8.58 -0.08
CA GLY A 69 -19.53 -9.52 1.02
C GLY A 69 -18.30 -10.43 1.25
N GLU A 70 -17.35 -10.49 0.32
CA GLU A 70 -16.10 -11.24 0.55
C GLU A 70 -15.21 -10.55 1.59
N TRP A 71 -14.41 -11.35 2.30
CA TRP A 71 -13.43 -10.87 3.25
C TRP A 71 -12.06 -10.74 2.58
N VAL A 72 -11.40 -9.61 2.80
CA VAL A 72 -10.08 -9.32 2.23
C VAL A 72 -9.17 -8.69 3.27
N PHE A 73 -7.88 -9.00 3.15
CA PHE A 73 -6.82 -8.28 3.82
C PHE A 73 -6.44 -7.02 3.05
N LEU A 74 -6.25 -5.93 3.78
CA LEU A 74 -5.82 -4.65 3.22
C LEU A 74 -4.32 -4.41 3.46
N LYS A 75 -3.58 -4.10 2.39
CA LYS A 75 -2.18 -3.73 2.46
C LYS A 75 -2.05 -2.23 2.75
N LEU A 76 -1.46 -1.90 3.90
CA LEU A 76 -1.22 -0.52 4.32
C LEU A 76 0.27 -0.25 4.49
N GLN A 77 0.65 1.02 4.41
CA GLN A 77 2.02 1.44 4.71
C GLN A 77 2.14 1.69 6.23
N PRO A 78 2.94 0.90 6.96
CA PRO A 78 2.98 0.94 8.43
C PRO A 78 3.33 2.31 9.01
N TYR A 79 4.15 3.10 8.31
CA TYR A 79 4.70 4.36 8.81
C TYR A 79 3.74 5.57 8.66
N ARG A 80 2.62 5.42 7.95
CA ARG A 80 1.67 6.53 7.70
C ARG A 80 0.25 6.28 8.20
N GLN A 81 -0.09 5.07 8.66
CA GLN A 81 -1.47 4.63 8.87
C GLN A 81 -1.64 3.88 10.19
N LYS A 82 -1.26 4.52 11.30
CA LYS A 82 -1.36 3.98 12.67
C LYS A 82 -2.80 3.73 13.12
N SER A 83 -3.76 4.44 12.53
CA SER A 83 -5.19 4.38 12.87
C SER A 83 -5.90 3.09 12.46
N VAL A 84 -5.23 2.15 11.78
CA VAL A 84 -5.86 0.90 11.30
C VAL A 84 -5.45 -0.33 12.12
N ALA A 85 -4.18 -0.40 12.54
CA ALA A 85 -3.75 -1.29 13.62
C ALA A 85 -2.43 -0.79 14.19
N VAL A 86 -2.30 -0.81 15.51
CA VAL A 86 -1.05 -0.44 16.18
C VAL A 86 -0.14 -1.65 16.32
N ARG A 87 1.15 -1.42 16.12
CA ARG A 87 2.17 -2.46 16.21
C ARG A 87 3.38 -1.91 16.96
N THR A 88 3.87 -2.69 17.91
CA THR A 88 5.04 -2.37 18.75
C THR A 88 6.36 -2.39 17.95
N CYS A 89 6.43 -3.17 16.87
CA CYS A 89 7.60 -3.23 15.98
C CYS A 89 7.19 -3.10 14.49
N PHE A 90 7.54 -1.97 13.87
CA PHE A 90 7.25 -1.71 12.45
C PHE A 90 8.07 -2.56 11.48
N LYS A 91 9.24 -3.07 11.89
CA LYS A 91 10.13 -3.87 11.03
C LYS A 91 9.65 -5.31 10.84
N LEU A 92 9.00 -5.88 11.85
CA LEU A 92 8.46 -7.25 11.84
C LEU A 92 6.92 -7.29 11.71
N ALA A 93 6.29 -6.12 11.53
CA ALA A 93 4.87 -5.98 11.32
C ALA A 93 4.38 -6.73 10.06
N ALA A 94 3.22 -7.40 10.18
CA ALA A 94 2.53 -7.91 9.01
C ALA A 94 2.13 -6.75 8.08
N ARG A 95 2.37 -6.93 6.79
CA ARG A 95 2.09 -5.91 5.76
C ARG A 95 0.61 -5.76 5.43
N PHE A 96 -0.18 -6.77 5.81
CA PHE A 96 -1.60 -6.89 5.56
C PHE A 96 -2.34 -6.77 6.89
N TYR A 97 -3.43 -6.04 6.89
CA TYR A 97 -4.25 -5.67 8.03
C TYR A 97 -5.63 -6.23 7.83
N GLY A 98 -6.17 -6.81 8.91
CA GLY A 98 -7.57 -7.16 9.12
C GLY A 98 -8.23 -7.99 8.02
N PRO A 99 -9.08 -8.97 8.33
CA PRO A 99 -10.14 -9.32 7.41
C PRO A 99 -11.15 -8.16 7.43
N PHE A 100 -11.22 -7.38 6.35
CA PHE A 100 -12.26 -6.38 6.13
C PHE A 100 -13.25 -6.91 5.10
N GLN A 101 -14.54 -6.67 5.34
CA GLN A 101 -15.57 -7.06 4.40
C GLN A 101 -15.66 -6.03 3.26
N ILE A 102 -15.79 -6.51 2.02
CA ILE A 102 -16.10 -5.65 0.89
C ILE A 102 -17.56 -5.21 0.98
N GLU A 103 -17.78 -3.93 1.19
CA GLU A 103 -19.11 -3.33 1.26
C GLU A 103 -19.69 -3.14 -0.15
N LYS A 104 -18.88 -2.62 -1.08
CA LYS A 104 -19.32 -2.33 -2.44
C LYS A 104 -18.19 -2.40 -3.46
N LYS A 105 -18.48 -2.88 -4.66
CA LYS A 105 -17.58 -2.75 -5.82
C LYS A 105 -17.86 -1.43 -6.54
N ILE A 106 -16.92 -0.49 -6.49
CA ILE A 106 -17.07 0.85 -7.11
C ILE A 106 -16.72 0.79 -8.60
N GLY A 107 -15.74 -0.03 -8.97
CA GLY A 107 -15.36 -0.28 -10.35
C GLY A 107 -14.59 -1.58 -10.47
N GLU A 108 -13.99 -1.82 -11.64
CA GLU A 108 -13.20 -3.03 -11.88
C GLU A 108 -12.00 -3.14 -10.93
N VAL A 109 -11.41 -1.98 -10.60
CA VAL A 109 -10.13 -1.89 -9.89
C VAL A 109 -10.27 -1.28 -8.49
N ALA A 110 -11.45 -0.77 -8.10
CA ALA A 110 -11.66 -0.06 -6.84
C ALA A 110 -12.81 -0.66 -6.03
N TYR A 111 -12.55 -0.95 -4.76
CA TYR A 111 -13.49 -1.58 -3.83
C TYR A 111 -13.62 -0.76 -2.55
N LYS A 112 -14.85 -0.60 -2.07
CA LYS A 112 -15.16 -0.01 -0.76
C LYS A 112 -15.15 -1.10 0.30
N LEU A 113 -14.36 -0.90 1.34
CA LEU A 113 -14.26 -1.79 2.49
C LEU A 113 -15.07 -1.25 3.65
N ARG A 114 -15.67 -2.15 4.42
CA ARG A 114 -16.28 -1.83 5.72
C ARG A 114 -15.17 -1.64 6.75
N LEU A 115 -14.70 -0.40 6.84
CA LEU A 115 -13.76 0.03 7.87
C LEU A 115 -14.52 0.45 9.15
N PRO A 116 -13.88 0.37 10.32
CA PRO A 116 -14.40 0.93 11.57
C PRO A 116 -14.57 2.45 11.50
N ASP A 117 -15.54 2.98 12.25
CA ASP A 117 -15.92 4.40 12.18
C ASP A 117 -14.82 5.38 12.64
N HIS A 118 -13.87 4.92 13.45
CA HIS A 118 -12.73 5.72 13.92
C HIS A 118 -11.55 5.75 12.94
N CYS A 119 -11.61 5.01 11.83
CA CYS A 119 -10.55 5.03 10.82
C CYS A 119 -10.56 6.34 10.03
N ARG A 120 -9.48 7.12 10.13
CA ARG A 120 -9.28 8.38 9.38
C ARG A 120 -8.85 8.18 7.92
N ILE A 121 -8.92 6.96 7.40
CA ILE A 121 -8.52 6.63 6.02
C ILE A 121 -9.74 6.45 5.14
N HIS A 122 -9.64 6.88 3.88
CA HIS A 122 -10.73 6.72 2.91
C HIS A 122 -11.02 5.22 2.69
N PRO A 123 -12.28 4.76 2.76
CA PRO A 123 -12.63 3.33 2.74
C PRO A 123 -12.52 2.67 1.36
N VAL A 124 -11.94 3.35 0.36
CA VAL A 124 -11.89 2.87 -1.03
C VAL A 124 -10.46 2.60 -1.42
N PHE A 125 -10.21 1.38 -1.87
CA PHE A 125 -8.86 0.90 -2.16
C PHE A 125 -8.78 0.24 -3.53
N HIS A 126 -7.59 0.38 -4.13
CA HIS A 126 -7.23 -0.28 -5.37
C HIS A 126 -7.05 -1.79 -5.15
N VAL A 127 -7.47 -2.61 -6.10
CA VAL A 127 -7.49 -4.08 -6.02
C VAL A 127 -6.12 -4.72 -5.71
N SER A 128 -5.04 -4.07 -6.15
CA SER A 128 -3.66 -4.53 -5.88
C SER A 128 -3.27 -4.45 -4.40
N LEU A 129 -3.98 -3.63 -3.60
CA LEU A 129 -3.78 -3.53 -2.15
C LEU A 129 -4.59 -4.59 -1.39
N LEU A 130 -5.46 -5.33 -2.07
CA LEU A 130 -6.32 -6.34 -1.46
C LEU A 130 -5.77 -7.74 -1.68
N LYS A 131 -5.97 -8.61 -0.68
CA LYS A 131 -5.67 -10.04 -0.74
C LYS A 131 -6.86 -10.82 -0.20
N LYS A 132 -7.32 -11.85 -0.91
CA LYS A 132 -8.44 -12.70 -0.46
C LYS A 132 -8.15 -13.30 0.92
N TYR A 133 -9.11 -13.22 1.82
CA TYR A 133 -9.09 -13.96 3.07
C TYR A 133 -9.51 -15.42 2.82
N ILE A 134 -8.77 -16.38 3.36
CA ILE A 134 -9.04 -17.82 3.25
C ILE A 134 -9.10 -18.37 4.68
N GLY A 135 -10.28 -18.73 5.15
CA GLY A 135 -10.53 -19.18 6.53
C GLY A 135 -12.01 -19.09 6.90
N GLN A 136 -12.37 -19.53 8.11
CA GLN A 136 -13.70 -19.30 8.67
C GLN A 136 -13.93 -17.80 8.86
N THR A 137 -15.13 -17.31 8.55
CA THR A 137 -15.47 -15.88 8.72
C THR A 137 -15.09 -15.44 10.13
N PRO A 138 -14.20 -14.46 10.28
CA PRO A 138 -13.82 -13.96 11.59
C PRO A 138 -15.09 -13.39 12.21
N VAL A 139 -15.52 -13.98 13.33
CA VAL A 139 -16.50 -13.35 14.21
C VAL A 139 -15.92 -11.99 14.53
N SER A 140 -16.63 -10.92 14.19
CA SER A 140 -16.20 -9.55 14.41
C SER A 140 -15.75 -9.39 15.86
N SER A 141 -14.44 -9.37 16.11
CA SER A 141 -13.90 -8.81 17.34
C SER A 141 -14.13 -7.30 17.24
N GLY A 142 -15.31 -6.88 17.68
CA GLY A 142 -15.86 -5.55 17.52
C GLY A 142 -15.20 -4.47 18.35
N THR A 143 -14.13 -4.77 19.07
CA THR A 143 -13.39 -3.77 19.83
C THR A 143 -12.01 -3.66 19.23
N LEU A 144 -11.84 -2.63 18.41
CA LEU A 144 -10.51 -2.09 18.20
C LEU A 144 -10.12 -1.28 19.43
N PRO A 145 -8.84 -1.24 19.75
CA PRO A 145 -8.28 -0.45 20.83
C PRO A 145 -8.75 1.01 20.91
N GLU A 146 -8.87 1.51 22.13
CA GLU A 146 -8.96 2.93 22.41
C GLU A 146 -7.62 3.64 22.05
N TYR A 147 -7.71 4.80 21.41
CA TYR A 147 -6.57 5.64 21.03
C TYR A 147 -6.60 6.97 21.80
N ASP A 148 -5.43 7.47 22.24
CA ASP A 148 -5.29 8.79 22.86
C ASP A 148 -5.28 9.93 21.81
N GLN A 149 -5.33 11.19 22.24
CA GLN A 149 -5.37 12.41 21.41
C GLN A 149 -4.21 12.51 20.39
N GLU A 150 -3.11 11.78 20.62
CA GLU A 150 -1.94 11.67 19.73
C GLU A 150 -1.95 10.44 18.80
N ASP A 151 -3.08 9.75 18.64
CA ASP A 151 -3.25 8.63 17.70
C ASP A 151 -2.37 7.40 18.07
N VAL A 152 -2.16 7.20 19.38
CA VAL A 152 -1.49 6.04 19.99
C VAL A 152 -2.55 5.18 20.69
N MET A 153 -2.67 3.91 20.29
CA MET A 153 -3.50 2.91 20.98
C MET A 153 -3.02 2.74 22.42
N ILE A 154 -3.96 2.84 23.35
CA ILE A 154 -3.76 2.53 24.76
C ILE A 154 -3.94 1.02 24.91
N LEU A 155 -2.85 0.27 24.75
CA LEU A 155 -2.81 -1.15 25.11
C LEU A 155 -3.03 -1.27 26.62
N THR A 156 -4.22 -1.66 27.07
CA THR A 156 -4.46 -1.88 28.50
C THR A 156 -4.12 -3.31 28.89
N PRO A 157 -3.28 -3.52 29.92
CA PRO A 157 -2.97 -4.86 30.39
C PRO A 157 -4.20 -5.47 31.07
N GLU A 158 -4.57 -6.69 30.69
CA GLU A 158 -5.73 -7.40 31.25
C GLU A 158 -5.31 -8.39 32.33
N LYS A 159 -4.27 -9.20 32.08
CA LYS A 159 -3.81 -10.21 33.05
C LYS A 159 -2.33 -10.52 32.89
N VAL A 160 -1.65 -10.78 34.02
CA VAL A 160 -0.30 -11.38 34.01
C VAL A 160 -0.43 -12.89 33.92
N LEU A 161 0.09 -13.46 32.83
CA LEU A 161 0.07 -14.89 32.56
C LEU A 161 1.25 -15.62 33.19
N GLN A 162 2.44 -15.02 33.11
CA GLN A 162 3.69 -15.59 33.61
C GLN A 162 4.64 -14.51 34.10
N ARG A 163 5.59 -14.89 34.95
CA ARG A 163 6.65 -14.02 35.47
C ARG A 163 7.99 -14.68 35.24
N ARG A 164 8.99 -13.93 34.79
CA ARG A 164 10.37 -14.42 34.65
C ARG A 164 11.37 -13.39 35.12
N GLN A 165 12.56 -13.84 35.49
CA GLN A 165 13.71 -12.97 35.76
C GLN A 165 14.72 -13.14 34.63
N VAL A 166 15.18 -12.02 34.07
CA VAL A 166 16.19 -12.01 33.00
C VAL A 166 17.34 -11.11 33.43
N SER A 167 18.57 -11.56 33.22
CA SER A 167 19.75 -10.73 33.40
C SER A 167 19.93 -9.84 32.17
N LYS A 168 19.82 -8.52 32.35
CA LYS A 168 20.00 -7.52 31.29
C LYS A 168 21.20 -6.66 31.66
N GLY A 169 22.39 -7.09 31.24
CA GLY A 169 23.66 -6.51 31.70
C GLY A 169 23.96 -6.87 33.16
N ASN A 170 24.29 -5.88 34.00
CA ASN A 170 24.56 -6.06 35.43
C ASN A 170 23.31 -6.04 36.33
N GLN A 171 22.10 -6.03 35.75
CA GLN A 171 20.86 -5.94 36.52
C GLN A 171 19.91 -7.10 36.21
N THR A 172 19.33 -7.66 37.26
CA THR A 172 18.22 -8.62 37.16
C THR A 172 16.91 -7.86 37.03
N VAL A 173 16.22 -8.04 35.89
CA VAL A 173 14.93 -7.40 35.61
C VAL A 173 13.83 -8.46 35.67
N VAL A 174 12.74 -8.13 36.37
CA VAL A 174 11.53 -8.95 36.41
C VAL A 174 10.65 -8.57 35.21
N GLN A 175 10.31 -9.54 34.39
CA GLN A 175 9.38 -9.38 33.28
C GLN A 175 8.09 -10.12 33.53
N TRP A 176 6.98 -9.53 33.10
CA TRP A 176 5.65 -10.12 33.12
C TRP A 176 5.20 -10.42 31.70
N LEU A 177 4.66 -11.62 31.48
CA LEU A 177 3.97 -11.96 30.24
C LEU A 177 2.54 -11.43 30.37
N ILE A 178 2.20 -10.42 29.58
CA ILE A 178 0.94 -9.69 29.70
C ILE A 178 0.00 -10.15 28.61
N LYS A 179 -1.20 -10.57 29.03
CA LYS A 179 -2.37 -10.65 28.17
C LYS A 179 -2.95 -9.24 28.04
N TRP A 180 -2.95 -8.73 26.84
CA TRP A 180 -3.49 -7.41 26.53
C TRP A 180 -5.00 -7.50 26.32
N LYS A 181 -5.73 -6.46 26.73
CA LYS A 181 -7.17 -6.36 26.52
C LYS A 181 -7.48 -6.36 25.02
N ASP A 182 -8.53 -7.09 24.62
CA ASP A 182 -8.99 -7.24 23.23
C ASP A 182 -8.02 -7.94 22.25
N LEU A 183 -6.88 -8.48 22.75
CA LEU A 183 -5.95 -9.30 21.97
C LEU A 183 -5.98 -10.76 22.43
N ASP A 184 -5.67 -11.66 21.49
CA ASP A 184 -5.66 -13.10 21.76
C ASP A 184 -4.44 -13.52 22.60
N MET A 185 -4.54 -14.67 23.26
CA MET A 185 -3.47 -15.22 24.12
C MET A 185 -2.14 -15.40 23.37
N THR A 186 -2.21 -15.61 22.05
CA THR A 186 -1.03 -15.76 21.18
C THR A 186 -0.26 -14.46 20.97
N GLU A 187 -0.87 -13.31 21.26
CA GLU A 187 -0.26 -11.98 21.13
C GLU A 187 0.28 -11.44 22.46
N ALA A 188 0.32 -12.27 23.51
CA ALA A 188 0.90 -11.90 24.79
C ALA A 188 2.40 -11.56 24.66
N SER A 189 2.83 -10.45 25.27
CA SER A 189 4.23 -9.98 25.21
C SER A 189 4.89 -9.93 26.59
N TRP A 190 6.21 -10.12 26.61
CA TRP A 190 7.02 -9.98 27.81
C TRP A 190 7.44 -8.53 28.00
N GLU A 191 6.91 -7.89 29.04
CA GLU A 191 7.20 -6.50 29.37
C GLU A 191 7.88 -6.38 30.73
N ASP A 192 8.71 -5.35 30.89
CA ASP A 192 9.40 -5.08 32.16
C ASP A 192 8.38 -4.63 33.22
N CYS A 193 8.34 -5.32 34.36
CA CYS A 193 7.36 -5.07 35.44
C CYS A 193 7.33 -3.59 35.88
N ARG A 194 8.50 -2.94 35.96
CA ARG A 194 8.62 -1.52 36.32
C ARG A 194 7.95 -0.60 35.30
N VAL A 195 8.07 -0.90 34.01
CA VAL A 195 7.48 -0.09 32.93
C VAL A 195 5.96 -0.17 33.02
N ILE A 196 5.42 -1.38 33.21
CA ILE A 196 3.97 -1.63 33.27
C ILE A 196 3.35 -1.04 34.51
N THR A 197 4.01 -1.16 35.67
CA THR A 197 3.53 -0.57 36.93
C THR A 197 3.51 0.96 36.85
N ASN A 198 4.48 1.57 36.15
CA ASN A 198 4.53 3.01 35.93
C ASN A 198 3.50 3.50 34.91
N GLN A 199 3.29 2.76 33.81
CA GLN A 199 2.34 3.12 32.75
C GLN A 199 0.89 2.83 33.15
N PHE A 200 0.65 1.81 33.96
CA PHE A 200 -0.69 1.40 34.42
C PHE A 200 -0.71 1.23 35.94
N PRO A 201 -0.75 2.34 36.72
CA PRO A 201 -0.71 2.29 38.19
C PRO A 201 -1.90 1.54 38.81
N GLN A 202 -3.02 1.47 38.10
CA GLN A 202 -4.23 0.76 38.51
C GLN A 202 -4.16 -0.76 38.25
N PHE A 203 -3.26 -1.20 37.37
CA PHE A 203 -3.08 -2.61 37.05
C PHE A 203 -2.16 -3.27 38.07
N LYS A 204 -2.72 -4.15 38.89
CA LYS A 204 -1.98 -4.96 39.87
C LYS A 204 -1.96 -6.41 39.43
N ALA A 205 -0.77 -7.02 39.49
CA ALA A 205 -0.49 -8.38 39.02
C ALA A 205 -0.84 -9.48 40.01
#